data_AF-A0A4Q4H0J4-F1
#
_entry.id   AF-A0A4Q4H0J4-F1
#
_cell.length_a   1.000
_cell.length_b   1.000
_cell.length_c   1.000
_cell.angle_alpha   90.00
_cell.angle_beta   90.00
_cell.angle_gamma   90.00
#
_symmetry.space_group_name_H-M   'P 1'
#
loop_
_entity.id
_entity.type
_entity.pdbx_description
1 polymer ?
#
loop_
_entity_poly.entity_id
_entity_poly.type
_entity_poly.pdbx_seq_one_letter_code
_entity_poly.pdbx_strand_id
1 'polypeptide(L)'
;MDLEQQRSKGDLNTLVAKEKMSIKEKSLRKSPLDFRKYTKQIWLAGLGAFSRAEEEGNKLFDSLVKVGEELESKSVEDQDSDQSSKNVVEKTKETVTETKEKVEKTLDQHLNHSLNRIGLVTVKDMQHLETLILQLHKKVDSLVEENQKLSDQIQKMVSQRVE
;
A
#
# COMPACT_ATOMS: atom_id res chain seq x y z
N MET A 1 -51.85 -37.05 25.51
CA MET A 1 -50.57 -37.79 25.62
C MET A 1 -49.50 -37.02 24.82
N ASP A 2 -49.47 -35.69 24.95
CA ASP A 2 -48.95 -34.80 23.88
C ASP A 2 -47.86 -33.83 24.33
N LEU A 3 -47.52 -33.85 25.63
CA LEU A 3 -46.57 -32.89 26.23
C LEU A 3 -45.12 -33.40 26.26
N GLU A 4 -44.87 -34.72 26.19
CA GLU A 4 -43.51 -35.26 26.06
C GLU A 4 -42.99 -35.23 24.61
N GLN A 5 -43.87 -35.30 23.60
CA GLN A 5 -43.48 -35.35 22.20
C GLN A 5 -42.94 -34.00 21.67
N GLN A 6 -43.31 -32.88 22.30
CA GLN A 6 -42.86 -31.54 21.89
C GLN A 6 -41.49 -31.18 22.48
N ARG A 7 -41.15 -31.69 23.67
CA ARG A 7 -39.87 -31.40 24.34
C ARG A 7 -38.68 -32.08 23.65
N SER A 8 -38.87 -33.31 23.17
CA SER A 8 -37.85 -34.05 22.40
C SER A 8 -37.52 -33.41 21.04
N LYS A 9 -38.52 -32.79 20.37
CA LYS A 9 -38.30 -32.08 19.10
C LYS A 9 -37.56 -30.74 19.27
N GLY A 10 -37.72 -30.08 20.41
CA GLY A 10 -37.00 -28.85 20.74
C GLY A 10 -35.50 -29.07 20.94
N ASP A 11 -35.12 -30.15 21.63
CA ASP A 11 -33.72 -30.50 21.87
C ASP A 11 -32.99 -31.00 20.61
N LEU A 12 -33.67 -31.68 19.67
CA LEU A 12 -33.05 -32.03 18.39
C LEU A 12 -32.73 -30.80 17.54
N ASN A 13 -33.62 -29.80 17.51
CA ASN A 13 -33.40 -28.59 16.72
C ASN A 13 -32.27 -27.70 17.28
N THR A 14 -32.10 -27.66 18.60
CA THR A 14 -31.00 -26.90 19.22
C THR A 14 -29.64 -27.60 19.04
N LEU A 15 -29.60 -28.93 19.08
CA LEU A 15 -28.37 -29.69 18.80
C LEU A 15 -27.96 -29.62 17.31
N VAL A 16 -28.91 -29.71 16.39
CA VAL A 16 -28.67 -29.54 14.95
C VAL A 16 -28.24 -28.11 14.63
N ALA A 17 -28.80 -27.10 15.30
CA ALA A 17 -28.34 -25.72 15.16
C ALA A 17 -26.90 -25.52 15.69
N LYS A 18 -26.56 -26.18 16.82
CA LYS A 18 -25.22 -26.11 17.43
C LYS A 18 -24.15 -26.82 16.59
N GLU A 19 -24.51 -27.92 15.93
CA GLU A 19 -23.64 -28.64 14.98
C GLU A 19 -23.45 -27.85 13.68
N LYS A 20 -24.51 -27.24 13.14
CA LYS A 20 -24.43 -26.35 11.96
C LYS A 20 -23.60 -25.09 12.21
N MET A 21 -23.64 -24.54 13.42
CA MET A 21 -22.78 -23.41 13.82
C MET A 21 -21.30 -23.82 13.96
N SER A 22 -21.02 -25.01 14.52
CA SER A 22 -19.65 -25.53 14.65
C SER A 22 -18.99 -25.83 13.29
N ILE A 23 -19.77 -26.28 12.30
CA ILE A 23 -19.27 -26.53 10.92
C ILE A 23 -18.98 -25.21 10.20
N LYS A 24 -19.76 -24.14 10.45
CA LYS A 24 -19.56 -22.82 9.82
C LYS A 24 -18.30 -22.12 10.35
N GLU A 25 -18.00 -22.21 11.65
CA GLU A 25 -16.76 -21.65 12.22
C GLU A 25 -15.51 -22.42 11.84
N LYS A 26 -15.58 -23.74 11.65
CA LYS A 26 -14.42 -24.55 11.21
C LYS A 26 -13.98 -24.24 9.77
N SER A 27 -14.82 -23.60 8.95
CA SER A 27 -14.45 -23.13 7.60
C SER A 27 -13.61 -21.84 7.58
N LEU A 28 -13.44 -21.17 8.73
CA LEU A 28 -12.58 -19.98 8.87
C LEU A 28 -11.13 -20.31 9.26
N ARG A 29 -10.70 -21.57 9.15
CA ARG A 29 -9.27 -21.90 9.19
C ARG A 29 -8.62 -21.49 7.87
N LYS A 30 -8.36 -20.19 7.75
CA LYS A 30 -7.71 -19.51 6.61
C LYS A 30 -6.46 -20.28 6.22
N SER A 31 -6.54 -20.99 5.10
CA SER A 31 -5.41 -21.72 4.53
C SER A 31 -4.49 -20.73 3.79
N PRO A 32 -3.15 -20.90 3.84
CA PRO A 32 -2.22 -20.07 3.06
C PRO A 32 -2.45 -20.09 1.54
N LEU A 33 -3.21 -21.08 1.04
CA LEU A 33 -3.59 -21.22 -0.35
C LEU A 33 -4.64 -20.19 -0.79
N ASP A 34 -5.44 -19.68 0.14
CA ASP A 34 -6.47 -18.68 -0.18
C ASP A 34 -5.87 -17.29 -0.33
N PHE A 35 -4.73 -16.99 0.29
CA PHE A 35 -4.09 -15.67 0.17
C PHE A 35 -3.83 -15.32 -1.29
N ARG A 36 -3.34 -16.26 -2.11
CA ARG A 36 -3.11 -16.01 -3.55
C ARG A 36 -4.39 -15.73 -4.33
N LYS A 37 -5.50 -16.39 -3.98
CA LYS A 37 -6.81 -16.15 -4.60
C LYS A 37 -7.38 -14.79 -4.17
N TYR A 38 -7.26 -14.45 -2.89
CA TYR A 38 -7.66 -13.14 -2.36
C TYR A 38 -6.81 -12.00 -2.91
N THR A 39 -5.49 -12.16 -3.03
CA THR A 39 -4.61 -11.16 -3.66
C THR A 39 -5.03 -10.91 -5.10
N LYS A 40 -5.32 -11.96 -5.88
CA LYS A 40 -5.81 -11.81 -7.25
C LYS A 40 -7.16 -11.11 -7.30
N GLN A 41 -8.08 -11.43 -6.39
CA GLN A 41 -9.39 -10.76 -6.32
C GLN A 41 -9.27 -9.29 -5.94
N ILE A 42 -8.44 -8.95 -4.95
CA ILE A 42 -8.15 -7.56 -4.55
C ILE A 42 -7.54 -6.80 -5.72
N TRP A 43 -6.60 -7.42 -6.45
CA TRP A 43 -5.98 -6.81 -7.62
C TRP A 43 -6.96 -6.57 -8.77
N LEU A 44 -7.79 -7.56 -9.10
CA LEU A 44 -8.81 -7.45 -10.15
C LEU A 44 -9.90 -6.43 -9.77
N ALA A 45 -10.27 -6.36 -8.50
CA ALA A 45 -11.18 -5.34 -7.99
C ALA A 45 -10.57 -3.93 -8.10
N GLY A 46 -9.28 -3.77 -7.76
CA GLY A 46 -8.55 -2.53 -7.95
C GLY A 46 -8.47 -2.11 -9.42
N LEU A 47 -8.16 -3.04 -10.32
CA LEU A 47 -8.10 -2.79 -11.77
C LEU A 47 -9.49 -2.46 -12.36
N GLY A 48 -10.54 -3.14 -11.89
CA GLY A 48 -11.92 -2.89 -12.30
C GLY A 48 -12.46 -1.55 -11.78
N ALA A 49 -12.16 -1.19 -10.53
CA ALA A 49 -12.49 0.12 -9.98
C ALA A 49 -11.76 1.26 -10.70
N PHE A 50 -10.49 1.05 -11.07
CA PHE A 50 -9.71 2.00 -11.87
C PHE A 50 -10.34 2.21 -13.25
N SER A 51 -10.68 1.13 -13.96
CA SER A 51 -11.36 1.21 -15.26
C SER A 51 -12.73 1.87 -15.16
N ARG A 52 -13.51 1.57 -14.10
CA ARG A 52 -14.82 2.20 -13.84
C ARG A 52 -14.67 3.70 -13.54
N ALA A 53 -13.63 4.08 -12.80
CA ALA A 53 -13.33 5.48 -12.50
C ALA A 53 -12.82 6.23 -13.73
N GLU A 54 -12.12 5.59 -14.66
CA GLU A 54 -11.72 6.21 -15.93
C GLU A 54 -12.92 6.43 -16.86
N GLU A 55 -13.81 5.44 -16.97
CA GLU A 55 -14.95 5.46 -17.89
C GLU A 55 -16.11 6.36 -17.39
N GLU A 56 -16.36 6.38 -16.08
CA GLU A 56 -17.50 7.09 -15.48
C GLU A 56 -17.10 8.14 -14.44
N GLY A 57 -15.80 8.36 -14.19
CA GLY A 57 -15.32 9.20 -13.09
C GLY A 57 -15.86 10.62 -13.09
N ASN A 58 -15.91 11.29 -14.26
CA ASN A 58 -16.43 12.65 -14.34
C ASN A 58 -17.94 12.69 -14.09
N LYS A 59 -18.70 11.72 -14.61
CA LYS A 59 -20.16 11.65 -14.44
C LYS A 59 -20.56 11.28 -13.02
N LEU A 60 -19.83 10.36 -12.40
CA LEU A 60 -20.02 9.98 -10.99
C LEU A 60 -19.64 11.13 -10.08
N PHE A 61 -18.55 11.84 -10.38
CA PHE A 61 -18.17 13.06 -9.67
C PHE A 61 -19.26 14.13 -9.80
N ASP A 62 -19.71 14.46 -11.01
CA ASP A 62 -20.78 15.44 -11.23
C ASP A 62 -22.08 15.05 -10.51
N SER A 63 -22.43 13.75 -10.51
CA SER A 63 -23.58 13.24 -9.76
C SER A 63 -23.39 13.33 -8.24
N LEU A 64 -22.18 13.06 -7.72
CA LEU A 64 -21.87 13.20 -6.30
C LEU A 64 -21.83 14.67 -5.88
N VAL A 65 -21.32 15.55 -6.73
CA VAL A 65 -21.34 17.00 -6.54
C VAL A 65 -22.78 17.48 -6.50
N LYS A 66 -23.63 17.08 -7.44
CA LYS A 66 -25.05 17.45 -7.46
C LYS A 66 -25.83 16.95 -6.23
N VAL A 67 -25.57 15.72 -5.79
CA VAL A 67 -26.15 15.19 -4.55
C VAL A 67 -25.62 15.95 -3.32
N GLY A 68 -24.37 16.38 -3.34
CA GLY A 68 -23.77 17.23 -2.32
C GLY A 68 -24.41 18.62 -2.28
N GLU A 69 -24.61 19.25 -3.43
CA GLU A 69 -25.31 20.54 -3.57
C GLU A 69 -26.77 20.43 -3.11
N GLU A 70 -27.46 19.33 -3.41
CA GLU A 70 -28.83 19.08 -2.95
C GLU A 70 -28.88 18.85 -1.43
N LEU A 71 -27.93 18.12 -0.86
CA LEU A 71 -27.79 17.94 0.60
C LEU A 71 -27.41 19.23 1.32
N GLU A 72 -26.54 20.05 0.74
CA GLU A 72 -26.19 21.37 1.27
C GLU A 72 -27.41 22.29 1.22
N SER A 73 -28.13 22.32 0.09
CA SER A 73 -29.37 23.11 -0.05
C SER A 73 -30.44 22.67 0.94
N LYS A 74 -30.60 21.34 1.14
CA LYS A 74 -31.51 20.78 2.16
C LYS A 74 -31.07 21.14 3.57
N SER A 75 -29.76 21.13 3.83
CA SER A 75 -29.20 21.52 5.13
C SER A 75 -29.27 23.03 5.38
N VAL A 76 -29.25 23.87 4.34
CA VAL A 76 -29.48 25.32 4.44
C VAL A 76 -30.95 25.61 4.74
N GLU A 77 -31.88 24.84 4.17
CA GLU A 77 -33.33 24.96 4.45
C GLU A 77 -33.70 24.48 5.88
N ASP A 78 -32.97 23.48 6.42
CA ASP A 78 -33.11 23.04 7.82
C ASP A 78 -32.28 23.88 8.83
N GLN A 79 -31.33 24.71 8.36
CA GLN A 79 -30.39 25.48 9.21
C GLN A 79 -30.94 26.78 9.81
N ASP A 80 -32.16 27.20 9.49
CA ASP A 80 -32.81 28.31 10.22
C ASP A 80 -33.17 27.93 11.67
N SER A 81 -32.89 26.70 12.11
CA SER A 81 -33.29 26.20 13.43
C SER A 81 -32.18 25.68 14.36
N ASP A 82 -30.90 25.57 13.96
CA ASP A 82 -29.89 25.02 14.90
C ASP A 82 -28.47 25.60 14.76
N GLN A 83 -28.22 26.69 15.49
CA GLN A 83 -26.89 27.22 15.79
C GLN A 83 -26.12 26.24 16.69
N SER A 84 -25.50 25.18 16.14
CA SER A 84 -24.56 24.37 16.95
C SER A 84 -23.43 23.68 16.17
N SER A 85 -23.35 23.83 14.85
CA SER A 85 -22.46 23.04 13.98
C SER A 85 -21.22 23.79 13.45
N LYS A 86 -20.85 24.94 14.00
CA LYS A 86 -19.65 25.70 13.57
C LYS A 86 -18.31 25.23 14.16
N ASN A 87 -18.31 24.37 15.19
CA ASN A 87 -17.08 23.93 15.87
C ASN A 87 -16.52 22.56 15.44
N VAL A 88 -17.22 21.81 14.58
CA VAL A 88 -16.76 20.48 14.11
C VAL A 88 -15.92 20.59 12.83
N VAL A 89 -16.22 21.56 11.97
CA VAL A 89 -15.58 21.72 10.64
C VAL A 89 -14.08 22.06 10.74
N GLU A 90 -13.65 22.76 11.78
CA GLU A 90 -12.25 23.18 11.94
C GLU A 90 -11.33 22.03 12.42
N LYS A 91 -11.81 21.20 13.35
CA LYS A 91 -11.05 20.04 13.87
C LYS A 91 -10.95 18.87 12.88
N THR A 92 -11.88 18.78 11.92
CA THR A 92 -11.80 17.77 10.85
C THR A 92 -10.76 18.16 9.79
N LYS A 93 -10.47 19.46 9.60
CA LYS A 93 -9.52 19.90 8.58
C LYS A 93 -8.07 19.55 8.93
N GLU A 94 -7.66 19.74 10.19
CA GLU A 94 -6.31 19.37 10.67
C GLU A 94 -6.07 17.86 10.69
N THR A 95 -7.06 17.08 11.15
CA THR A 95 -6.96 15.61 11.14
C THR A 95 -6.93 15.03 9.73
N VAL A 96 -7.61 15.67 8.77
CA VAL A 96 -7.54 15.29 7.34
C VAL A 96 -6.16 15.61 6.74
N THR A 97 -5.51 16.72 7.12
CA THR A 97 -4.15 17.02 6.64
C THR A 97 -3.10 16.07 7.21
N GLU A 98 -3.19 15.72 8.50
CA GLU A 98 -2.24 14.83 9.16
C GLU A 98 -2.40 13.37 8.69
N THR A 99 -3.64 12.94 8.43
CA THR A 99 -3.90 11.63 7.82
C THR A 99 -3.49 11.58 6.35
N LYS A 100 -3.62 12.68 5.59
CA LYS A 100 -3.11 12.77 4.20
C LYS A 100 -1.60 12.59 4.14
N GLU A 101 -0.84 13.29 4.97
CA GLU A 101 0.63 13.18 5.01
C GLU A 101 1.07 11.75 5.37
N LYS A 102 0.37 11.12 6.32
CA LYS A 102 0.66 9.73 6.71
C LYS A 102 0.28 8.73 5.61
N VAL A 103 -0.80 8.97 4.87
CA VAL A 103 -1.20 8.17 3.71
C VAL A 103 -0.25 8.37 2.54
N GLU A 104 0.22 9.58 2.28
CA GLU A 104 1.26 9.85 1.28
C GLU A 104 2.55 9.10 1.60
N LYS A 105 2.98 9.14 2.87
CA LYS A 105 4.19 8.43 3.30
C LYS A 105 4.07 6.91 3.20
N THR A 106 2.92 6.32 3.55
CA THR A 106 2.73 4.87 3.41
C THR A 106 2.52 4.47 1.95
N LEU A 107 1.83 5.28 1.16
CA LEU A 107 1.67 5.07 -0.29
C LEU A 107 3.04 5.06 -0.96
N ASP A 108 3.90 6.04 -0.70
CA ASP A 108 5.26 6.08 -1.25
C ASP A 108 6.07 4.85 -0.85
N GLN A 109 5.98 4.40 0.40
CA GLN A 109 6.66 3.18 0.84
C GLN A 109 6.15 1.94 0.09
N HIS A 110 4.83 1.83 -0.09
CA HIS A 110 4.22 0.72 -0.82
C HIS A 110 4.45 0.79 -2.33
N LEU A 111 4.53 1.99 -2.90
CA LEU A 111 4.76 2.25 -4.32
C LEU A 111 6.23 1.99 -4.66
N ASN A 112 7.17 2.41 -3.79
CA ASN A 112 8.58 2.02 -3.86
C ASN A 112 8.75 0.49 -3.73
N HIS A 113 8.06 -0.15 -2.79
CA HIS A 113 8.13 -1.60 -2.62
C HIS A 113 7.54 -2.36 -3.82
N SER A 114 6.47 -1.84 -4.43
CA SER A 114 5.84 -2.43 -5.61
C SER A 114 6.67 -2.23 -6.87
N LEU A 115 7.27 -1.05 -7.06
CA LEU A 115 8.21 -0.78 -8.17
C LEU A 115 9.43 -1.69 -8.11
N ASN A 116 10.03 -1.82 -6.91
CA ASN A 116 11.18 -2.70 -6.70
C ASN A 116 10.82 -4.18 -6.94
N ARG A 117 9.58 -4.58 -6.64
CA ARG A 117 9.06 -5.94 -6.86
C ARG A 117 8.65 -6.22 -8.31
N ILE A 118 8.38 -5.20 -9.10
CA ILE A 118 8.14 -5.28 -10.55
C ILE A 118 9.46 -5.20 -11.34
N GLY A 119 10.59 -4.92 -10.67
CA GLY A 119 11.92 -4.87 -11.29
C GLY A 119 12.18 -3.59 -12.09
N LEU A 120 11.39 -2.54 -11.84
CA LEU A 120 11.56 -1.23 -12.48
C LEU A 120 12.53 -0.40 -11.63
N VAL A 121 13.67 -0.04 -12.23
CA VAL A 121 14.71 0.79 -11.62
C VAL A 121 14.11 2.12 -11.17
N THR A 122 14.25 2.44 -9.89
CA THR A 122 13.79 3.72 -9.34
C THR A 122 14.86 4.81 -9.49
N VAL A 123 14.45 6.08 -9.41
CA VAL A 123 15.38 7.23 -9.51
C VAL A 123 16.46 7.18 -8.41
N LYS A 124 16.13 6.66 -7.22
CA LYS A 124 17.10 6.46 -6.14
C LYS A 124 18.14 5.38 -6.48
N ASP A 125 17.73 4.32 -7.17
CA ASP A 125 18.66 3.26 -7.59
C ASP A 125 19.66 3.78 -8.62
N MET A 126 19.21 4.69 -9.51
CA MET A 126 20.08 5.38 -10.46
C MET A 126 21.14 6.25 -9.75
N GLN A 127 20.73 7.05 -8.77
CA GLN A 127 21.66 7.86 -7.97
C GLN A 127 22.62 7.01 -7.13
N HIS A 128 22.13 5.88 -6.59
CA HIS A 128 22.97 4.94 -5.87
C HIS A 128 24.01 4.30 -6.79
N LEU A 129 23.61 3.92 -8.01
CA LEU A 129 24.51 3.37 -9.01
C LEU A 129 25.55 4.40 -9.48
N GLU A 130 25.14 5.65 -9.68
CA GLU A 130 26.07 6.76 -9.99
C GLU A 130 27.13 6.91 -8.89
N THR A 131 26.71 6.90 -7.63
CA THR A 131 27.63 6.97 -6.49
C THR A 131 28.60 5.78 -6.47
N LEU A 132 28.11 4.57 -6.72
CA LEU A 132 28.95 3.37 -6.80
C LEU A 132 29.95 3.46 -7.95
N ILE A 133 29.54 3.95 -9.12
CA ILE A 133 30.42 4.15 -10.27
C ILE A 133 31.51 5.17 -9.93
N LEU A 134 31.17 6.30 -9.30
CA LEU A 134 32.14 7.31 -8.87
C LEU A 134 33.15 6.75 -7.87
N GLN A 135 32.69 5.97 -6.89
CA GLN A 135 33.58 5.30 -5.94
C GLN A 135 34.51 4.29 -6.62
N LEU A 136 33.99 3.54 -7.58
CA LEU A 136 34.76 2.55 -8.31
C LEU A 136 35.80 3.24 -9.21
N HIS A 137 35.42 4.31 -9.90
CA HIS A 137 36.34 5.12 -10.71
C HIS A 137 37.50 5.64 -9.85
N LYS A 138 37.19 6.23 -8.68
CA LYS A 138 38.21 6.71 -7.74
C LYS A 138 39.16 5.60 -7.30
N LYS A 139 38.64 4.39 -7.07
CA LYS A 139 39.47 3.24 -6.68
C LYS A 139 40.34 2.74 -7.82
N VAL A 140 39.82 2.74 -9.05
CA VAL A 140 40.59 2.42 -10.26
C VAL A 140 41.70 3.44 -10.47
N ASP A 141 41.41 4.74 -10.37
CA ASP A 141 42.43 5.80 -10.50
C ASP A 141 43.56 5.64 -9.49
N SER A 142 43.22 5.38 -8.23
CA SER A 142 44.20 5.13 -7.17
C SER A 142 45.08 3.90 -7.46
N LEU A 143 44.48 2.82 -7.98
CA LEU A 143 45.23 1.62 -8.35
C LEU A 143 46.11 1.84 -9.58
N VAL A 144 45.67 2.66 -10.54
CA VAL A 144 46.48 3.04 -11.70
C VAL A 144 47.70 3.86 -11.23
N GLU A 145 47.50 4.82 -10.34
CA GLU A 145 48.58 5.65 -9.79
C GLU A 145 49.59 4.80 -8.97
N GLU A 146 49.12 3.87 -8.14
CA GLU A 146 49.98 2.94 -7.41
C GLU A 146 50.78 2.04 -8.36
N ASN A 147 50.14 1.48 -9.40
CA ASN A 147 50.81 0.66 -10.40
C ASN A 147 51.87 1.46 -11.18
N GLN A 148 51.57 2.71 -11.55
CA GLN A 148 52.51 3.59 -12.23
C GLN A 148 53.74 3.83 -11.36
N LYS A 149 53.52 4.17 -10.09
CA LYS A 149 54.59 4.41 -9.11
C LYS A 149 55.44 3.16 -8.87
N LEU A 150 54.83 1.99 -8.81
CA LEU A 150 55.56 0.72 -8.70
C LEU A 150 56.39 0.45 -9.96
N SER A 151 55.84 0.72 -11.14
CA SER A 151 56.57 0.60 -12.42
C SER A 151 57.78 1.53 -12.47
N ASP A 152 57.62 2.78 -12.05
CA ASP A 152 58.70 3.77 -11.97
C ASP A 152 59.79 3.35 -10.97
N GLN A 153 59.39 2.80 -9.81
CA GLN A 153 60.33 2.25 -8.82
C GLN A 153 61.12 1.06 -9.39
N ILE A 154 60.45 0.16 -10.12
CA ILE A 154 61.10 -0.97 -10.78
C ILE A 154 62.10 -0.47 -11.83
N GLN A 155 61.71 0.47 -12.69
CA GLN A 155 62.62 1.04 -13.69
C GLN A 155 63.84 1.69 -13.02
N LYS A 156 63.65 2.46 -11.94
CA LYS A 156 64.74 3.09 -11.20
C LYS A 156 65.70 2.05 -10.58
N MET A 157 65.17 0.97 -10.01
CA MET A 157 65.98 -0.13 -9.46
C MET A 157 66.75 -0.89 -10.55
N VAL A 158 66.16 -1.07 -11.73
CA VAL A 158 66.84 -1.71 -12.87
C VAL A 158 67.98 -0.83 -13.37
N SER A 159 67.79 0.47 -13.53
CA SER A 159 68.87 1.40 -13.95
C SER A 159 70.02 1.46 -12.94
N GLN A 160 69.73 1.46 -11.63
CA GLN A 160 70.75 1.43 -10.58
C GLN A 160 71.58 0.14 -10.53
N ARG A 161 71.10 -0.96 -11.11
CA ARG A 161 71.82 -2.23 -11.16
C ARG A 161 72.72 -2.36 -12.39
N VAL A 162 72.48 -1.56 -13.43
CA VAL A 162 73.19 -1.63 -14.72
C VAL A 162 74.38 -0.66 -14.78
N GLU A 163 74.41 0.36 -13.93
CA GLU A 163 75.60 1.21 -13.64
C GLU A 163 76.53 0.57 -12.61
#